data_AF-A0A357GYJ0-F1
#
_entry.id   AF-A0A357GYJ0-F1
#
_cell.length_a   1.000
_cell.length_b   1.000
_cell.length_c   1.000
_cell.angle_alpha   90.00
_cell.angle_beta   90.00
_cell.angle_gamma   90.00
#
_symmetry.space_group_name_H-M   'P 1'
#
loop_
_entity.id
_entity.type
_entity.pdbx_description
1 polymer ?
#
loop_
_entity_poly.entity_id
_entity_poly.type
_entity_poly.pdbx_seq_one_letter_code
_entity_poly.pdbx_strand_id
1 'polypeptide(L)'
;MKGCNFLERPKKSLLVILLAGLLFSVLVLLFCFLKNNQNLEYYIPASAEPNLISIAGVPDIKDIYVAAAGLVPIEGSGEVKAGLFPHHTLIANELSEYWQKLAAQINKPSIIVIIGPAHDNQGSVLVQSASWDFQTDFGVVKTDNKIINKLVGAGVVSDEPSSFTNEHSVGTHLPFIAKLFPDVSIVPIIAKSPAVESEARDLVSALQENLPDDALVIFSLDCSHGLGSKKAFVNDARTLSLIEAKNFSAISILDETFIDSPFTLQAYLLWVEAQGLEGELVWHEHIGRLIGTENDPGTSYLIFFAAKKEIFSLKISAVGDVMLSRAVGSKLYSVPVEQAFAGVYGEFLDSDLVFGNLESVLATSTLESTKEIRFQADPARIDVLGFLSFSHLSVINNHNGDYGQAAWEESVENLRAAGISPIGGYRNDGETVFLEINGKRMAFLAFDTTIYNLTPESLTEQISQAAAVSDITIVSFHWGAEYQHFPNTEQKELAHTAIEAGADIVIGHHPHVLQGIEKYQNGLIFYSLGNFIFDQFGEDENESLIVHLEFNEVRKSLELVPARIEGYFPRVATEEEREVTLGRLAGWSDFSLNEEIKSGSVTW
;
A
#
# COMPACT_ATOMS: atom_id res chain seq x y z
N MET A 1 53.21 -44.52 -111.02
CA MET A 1 52.26 -43.41 -111.31
C MET A 1 50.89 -43.81 -110.79
N LYS A 2 50.63 -43.49 -109.52
CA LYS A 2 49.44 -43.72 -108.68
C LYS A 2 49.52 -42.60 -107.62
N GLY A 3 48.48 -41.89 -107.19
CA GLY A 3 47.06 -41.99 -107.44
C GLY A 3 46.39 -40.63 -107.24
N CYS A 4 45.13 -40.61 -107.69
CA CYS A 4 44.25 -39.47 -107.83
C CYS A 4 43.22 -39.47 -106.69
N ASN A 5 42.71 -38.27 -106.35
CA ASN A 5 41.48 -37.94 -105.61
C ASN A 5 41.36 -38.35 -104.12
N PHE A 6 41.03 -37.40 -103.23
CA PHE A 6 39.62 -37.10 -102.95
C PHE A 6 39.40 -35.78 -102.19
N LEU A 7 38.27 -35.16 -102.53
CA LEU A 7 37.74 -33.85 -102.17
C LEU A 7 37.13 -33.77 -100.76
N GLU A 8 37.15 -32.53 -100.25
CA GLU A 8 36.16 -31.80 -99.44
C GLU A 8 35.24 -32.48 -98.39
N ARG A 9 35.34 -31.89 -97.17
CA ARG A 9 34.30 -31.51 -96.18
C ARG A 9 33.69 -32.60 -95.26
N PRO A 10 33.12 -32.23 -94.08
CA PRO A 10 32.94 -30.88 -93.50
C PRO A 10 33.41 -30.68 -92.04
N LYS A 11 33.82 -29.44 -91.71
CA LYS A 11 33.97 -28.89 -90.34
C LYS A 11 32.60 -28.68 -89.63
N LYS A 12 31.65 -29.61 -89.75
CA LYS A 12 30.34 -29.56 -89.04
C LYS A 12 30.26 -30.57 -87.89
N SER A 13 31.14 -31.56 -87.82
CA SER A 13 31.05 -32.64 -86.85
C SER A 13 31.52 -32.24 -85.43
N LEU A 14 32.52 -31.38 -85.29
CA LEU A 14 33.05 -31.04 -83.96
C LEU A 14 32.12 -30.15 -83.15
N LEU A 15 31.43 -29.20 -83.80
CA LEU A 15 30.46 -28.31 -83.13
C LEU A 15 29.17 -29.06 -82.75
N VAL A 16 28.74 -30.04 -83.57
CA VAL A 16 27.58 -30.90 -83.26
C VAL A 16 27.91 -31.86 -82.12
N ILE A 17 29.13 -32.38 -82.03
CA ILE A 17 29.56 -33.24 -80.92
C ILE A 17 29.66 -32.45 -79.60
N LEU A 18 30.17 -31.21 -79.63
CA LEU A 18 30.21 -30.33 -78.46
C LEU A 18 28.82 -29.89 -78.00
N LEU A 19 27.91 -29.55 -78.92
CA LEU A 19 26.52 -29.21 -78.59
C LEU A 19 25.72 -30.41 -78.09
N ALA A 20 25.94 -31.61 -78.65
CA ALA A 20 25.31 -32.84 -78.16
C ALA A 20 25.82 -33.25 -76.78
N GLY A 21 27.12 -33.05 -76.50
CA GLY A 21 27.69 -33.25 -75.16
C GLY A 21 27.10 -32.30 -74.13
N LEU A 22 26.95 -31.01 -74.48
CA LEU A 22 26.35 -30.02 -73.60
C LEU A 22 24.86 -30.30 -73.34
N LEU A 23 24.09 -30.65 -74.39
CA LEU A 23 22.68 -31.01 -74.25
C LEU A 23 22.50 -32.28 -73.41
N PHE A 24 23.39 -33.27 -73.57
CA PHE A 24 23.35 -34.50 -72.77
C PHE A 24 23.68 -34.21 -71.30
N SER A 25 24.66 -33.35 -71.00
CA SER A 25 24.93 -32.94 -69.63
C SER A 25 23.78 -32.13 -69.01
N VAL A 26 23.12 -31.27 -69.78
CA VAL A 26 21.95 -30.51 -69.32
C VAL A 26 20.75 -31.43 -69.12
N LEU A 27 20.52 -32.41 -70.00
CA LEU A 27 19.45 -33.41 -69.83
C LEU A 27 19.72 -34.36 -68.68
N VAL A 28 20.97 -34.75 -68.41
CA VAL A 28 21.33 -35.55 -67.24
C VAL A 28 21.15 -34.73 -65.96
N LEU A 29 21.53 -33.44 -65.96
CA LEU A 29 21.26 -32.54 -64.83
C LEU A 29 19.76 -32.32 -64.63
N LEU A 30 18.97 -32.16 -65.72
CA LEU A 30 17.52 -32.03 -65.65
C LEU A 30 16.85 -33.33 -65.18
N PHE A 31 17.35 -34.49 -65.60
CA PHE A 31 16.83 -35.79 -65.19
C PHE A 31 17.23 -36.12 -63.74
N CYS A 32 18.43 -35.73 -63.30
CA CYS A 32 18.83 -35.77 -61.90
C CYS A 32 18.00 -34.81 -61.05
N PHE A 33 17.69 -33.60 -61.54
CA PHE A 33 16.83 -32.63 -60.87
C PHE A 33 15.38 -33.13 -60.79
N LEU A 34 14.84 -33.70 -61.86
CA LEU A 34 13.49 -34.26 -61.91
C LEU A 34 13.36 -35.56 -61.11
N LYS A 35 14.40 -36.40 -61.05
CA LYS A 35 14.40 -37.64 -60.25
C LYS A 35 14.64 -37.36 -58.76
N ASN A 36 15.38 -36.30 -58.40
CA ASN A 36 15.41 -35.79 -57.01
C ASN A 36 14.10 -35.13 -56.61
N ASN A 37 13.33 -34.59 -57.57
CA ASN A 37 12.06 -33.90 -57.29
C ASN A 37 10.82 -34.81 -57.25
N GLN A 38 10.95 -36.13 -57.42
CA GLN A 38 9.81 -37.06 -57.26
C GLN A 38 9.63 -37.63 -55.85
N ASN A 39 10.45 -37.19 -54.88
CA ASN A 39 10.20 -37.38 -53.44
C ASN A 39 10.29 -36.05 -52.66
N LEU A 40 9.94 -34.94 -53.31
CA LEU A 40 9.60 -33.73 -52.58
C LEU A 40 8.08 -33.76 -52.36
N GLU A 41 7.68 -34.46 -51.29
CA GLU A 41 6.55 -33.95 -50.52
C GLU A 41 6.82 -32.46 -50.32
N TYR A 42 5.88 -31.61 -50.73
CA TYR A 42 5.90 -30.22 -50.34
C TYR A 42 5.92 -30.21 -48.82
N TYR A 43 7.11 -30.02 -48.24
CA TYR A 43 7.25 -29.52 -46.89
C TYR A 43 6.75 -28.08 -46.98
N ILE A 44 5.44 -27.91 -46.89
CA ILE A 44 4.86 -26.69 -46.33
C ILE A 44 5.53 -26.63 -44.96
N PRO A 45 6.40 -25.64 -44.67
CA PRO A 45 6.83 -25.45 -43.30
C PRO A 45 5.53 -25.38 -42.51
N ALA A 46 5.39 -26.22 -41.47
CA ALA A 46 4.43 -25.95 -40.42
C ALA A 46 4.53 -24.43 -40.17
N SER A 47 3.37 -23.74 -40.20
CA SER A 47 3.23 -22.30 -39.96
C SER A 47 4.42 -21.81 -39.14
N ALA A 48 5.23 -20.88 -39.69
CA ALA A 48 6.34 -20.28 -38.95
C ALA A 48 5.85 -20.10 -37.52
N GLU A 49 6.48 -20.78 -36.56
CA GLU A 49 6.03 -20.70 -35.18
C GLU A 49 5.83 -19.21 -34.87
N PRO A 50 4.70 -18.83 -34.26
CA PRO A 50 4.45 -17.43 -33.95
C PRO A 50 5.69 -16.86 -33.27
N ASN A 51 6.00 -15.58 -33.51
CA ASN A 51 7.07 -14.84 -32.83
C ASN A 51 6.84 -14.95 -31.30
N LEU A 52 7.32 -16.02 -30.69
CA LEU A 52 6.91 -16.51 -29.39
C LEU A 52 8.11 -17.16 -28.71
N ILE A 53 8.46 -16.64 -27.54
CA ILE A 53 9.53 -17.11 -26.68
C ILE A 53 8.94 -18.12 -25.69
N SER A 54 9.54 -19.30 -25.61
CA SER A 54 9.18 -20.29 -24.60
C SER A 54 10.00 -20.07 -23.33
N ILE A 55 9.33 -20.06 -22.18
CA ILE A 55 10.00 -20.06 -20.86
C ILE A 55 10.15 -21.46 -20.26
N ALA A 56 9.86 -22.52 -21.02
CA ALA A 56 9.93 -23.90 -20.52
C ALA A 56 11.35 -24.33 -20.11
N GLY A 57 12.39 -23.61 -20.57
CA GLY A 57 13.77 -23.85 -20.17
C GLY A 57 14.27 -22.98 -19.02
N VAL A 58 13.42 -22.13 -18.42
CA VAL A 58 13.76 -21.44 -17.16
C VAL A 58 13.95 -22.49 -16.06
N PRO A 59 15.05 -22.45 -15.27
CA PRO A 59 15.32 -23.42 -14.21
C PRO A 59 14.17 -23.52 -13.20
N ASP A 60 13.71 -24.74 -12.92
CA ASP A 60 12.67 -25.03 -11.93
C ASP A 60 11.36 -24.24 -12.10
N ILE A 61 11.06 -23.79 -13.33
CA ILE A 61 9.85 -23.00 -13.67
C ILE A 61 8.54 -23.68 -13.27
N LYS A 62 8.54 -25.01 -13.12
CA LYS A 62 7.37 -25.77 -12.64
C LYS A 62 6.93 -25.34 -11.25
N ASP A 63 7.89 -25.01 -10.37
CA ASP A 63 7.58 -24.60 -8.99
C ASP A 63 6.92 -23.22 -8.99
N ILE A 64 7.36 -22.33 -9.87
CA ILE A 64 6.70 -21.03 -10.13
C ILE A 64 5.27 -21.24 -10.61
N TYR A 65 5.03 -22.14 -11.57
CA TYR A 65 3.66 -22.43 -12.02
C TYR A 65 2.77 -22.98 -10.92
N VAL A 66 3.30 -23.87 -10.07
CA VAL A 66 2.57 -24.40 -8.91
C VAL A 66 2.20 -23.28 -7.94
N ALA A 67 3.15 -22.41 -7.59
CA ALA A 67 2.92 -21.31 -6.66
C ALA A 67 1.94 -20.27 -7.24
N ALA A 68 2.04 -19.96 -8.53
CA ALA A 68 1.17 -19.02 -9.22
C ALA A 68 -0.25 -19.54 -9.46
N ALA A 69 -0.47 -20.87 -9.44
CA ALA A 69 -1.76 -21.46 -9.74
C ALA A 69 -2.89 -21.01 -8.79
N GLY A 70 -2.54 -20.67 -7.53
CA GLY A 70 -3.48 -20.20 -6.51
C GLY A 70 -3.78 -18.70 -6.56
N LEU A 71 -3.09 -17.93 -7.41
CA LEU A 71 -3.30 -16.49 -7.51
C LEU A 71 -4.64 -16.15 -8.15
N VAL A 72 -5.26 -15.09 -7.64
CA VAL A 72 -6.56 -14.60 -8.12
C VAL A 72 -6.40 -13.15 -8.57
N PRO A 73 -6.85 -12.79 -9.79
CA PRO A 73 -6.95 -11.39 -10.19
C PRO A 73 -7.83 -10.62 -9.19
N ILE A 74 -7.33 -9.49 -8.72
CA ILE A 74 -8.05 -8.60 -7.81
C ILE A 74 -8.09 -7.19 -8.39
N GLU A 75 -9.19 -6.47 -8.15
CA GLU A 75 -9.23 -5.02 -8.35
C GLU A 75 -8.51 -4.38 -7.17
N GLY A 76 -7.19 -4.32 -7.27
CA GLY A 76 -6.37 -3.61 -6.30
C GLY A 76 -6.65 -2.11 -6.31
N SER A 77 -6.33 -1.47 -5.19
CA SER A 77 -6.37 -0.02 -5.05
C SER A 77 -5.13 0.41 -4.29
N GLY A 78 -4.29 1.21 -4.92
CA GLY A 78 -3.12 1.76 -4.25
C GLY A 78 -2.18 2.47 -5.21
N GLU A 79 -1.11 2.98 -4.62
CA GLU A 79 -0.21 3.93 -5.26
C GLU A 79 1.16 3.33 -5.61
N VAL A 80 1.36 2.03 -5.42
CA VAL A 80 2.63 1.39 -5.79
C VAL A 80 2.81 1.50 -7.32
N LYS A 81 3.97 2.00 -7.74
CA LYS A 81 4.32 2.24 -9.16
C LYS A 81 5.55 1.46 -9.61
N ALA A 82 6.35 0.96 -8.66
CA ALA A 82 7.46 0.08 -8.96
C ALA A 82 7.69 -0.94 -7.86
N GLY A 83 8.30 -2.06 -8.21
CA GLY A 83 8.73 -3.08 -7.26
C GLY A 83 10.12 -3.61 -7.59
N LEU A 84 10.92 -3.91 -6.57
CA LEU A 84 12.14 -4.70 -6.71
C LEU A 84 11.83 -6.11 -6.21
N PHE A 85 12.06 -7.12 -7.05
CA PHE A 85 11.73 -8.52 -6.77
C PHE A 85 12.91 -9.43 -7.09
N PRO A 86 13.12 -10.50 -6.30
CA PRO A 86 14.07 -11.56 -6.66
C PRO A 86 13.52 -12.43 -7.80
N HIS A 87 14.39 -13.19 -8.47
CA HIS A 87 14.00 -14.11 -9.55
C HIS A 87 14.46 -15.55 -9.35
N HIS A 88 15.03 -15.87 -8.19
CA HIS A 88 15.36 -17.24 -7.84
C HIS A 88 14.10 -18.11 -7.69
N THR A 89 13.98 -19.17 -8.49
CA THR A 89 12.77 -20.01 -8.53
C THR A 89 12.55 -20.84 -7.26
N LEU A 90 13.57 -21.02 -6.41
CA LEU A 90 13.46 -21.74 -5.14
C LEU A 90 12.55 -21.07 -4.10
N ILE A 91 12.24 -19.77 -4.27
CA ILE A 91 11.34 -19.02 -3.39
C ILE A 91 9.99 -18.74 -4.07
N ALA A 92 9.52 -19.69 -4.88
CA ALA A 92 8.30 -19.56 -5.67
C ALA A 92 7.06 -19.18 -4.83
N ASN A 93 6.94 -19.74 -3.61
CA ASN A 93 5.80 -19.48 -2.73
C ASN A 93 5.83 -18.04 -2.19
N GLU A 94 6.99 -17.58 -1.76
CA GLU A 94 7.22 -16.23 -1.28
C GLU A 94 6.96 -15.23 -2.41
N LEU A 95 7.50 -15.49 -3.62
CA LEU A 95 7.21 -14.68 -4.80
C LEU A 95 5.72 -14.59 -5.09
N SER A 96 4.99 -15.72 -5.05
CA SER A 96 3.53 -15.74 -5.24
C SER A 96 2.81 -14.85 -4.23
N GLU A 97 3.16 -14.96 -2.94
CA GLU A 97 2.59 -14.12 -1.88
C GLU A 97 2.80 -12.62 -2.14
N TYR A 98 4.03 -12.21 -2.46
CA TYR A 98 4.35 -10.80 -2.67
C TYR A 98 3.80 -10.25 -4.00
N TRP A 99 3.65 -11.08 -5.03
CA TRP A 99 2.91 -10.69 -6.24
C TRP A 99 1.43 -10.47 -5.97
N GLN A 100 0.78 -11.29 -5.14
CA GLN A 100 -0.61 -11.07 -4.72
C GLN A 100 -0.74 -9.79 -3.87
N LYS A 101 0.20 -9.54 -2.95
CA LYS A 101 0.26 -8.30 -2.15
C LYS A 101 0.43 -7.07 -3.03
N LEU A 102 1.36 -7.11 -3.99
CA LEU A 102 1.56 -6.03 -4.95
C LEU A 102 0.27 -5.77 -5.75
N ALA A 103 -0.39 -6.82 -6.26
CA ALA A 103 -1.63 -6.69 -7.00
C ALA A 103 -2.76 -6.03 -6.19
N ALA A 104 -2.75 -6.15 -4.86
CA ALA A 104 -3.75 -5.50 -3.99
C ALA A 104 -3.47 -4.00 -3.81
N GLN A 105 -2.22 -3.59 -3.95
CA GLN A 105 -1.73 -2.23 -3.69
C GLN A 105 -1.53 -1.39 -4.96
N ILE A 106 -2.04 -1.86 -6.11
CA ILE A 106 -1.98 -1.12 -7.37
C ILE A 106 -3.35 -1.07 -8.02
N ASN A 107 -3.63 0.04 -8.70
CA ASN A 107 -4.64 0.05 -9.75
C ASN A 107 -4.13 -0.82 -10.93
N LYS A 108 -5.04 -1.51 -11.64
CA LYS A 108 -4.67 -2.35 -12.80
C LYS A 108 -3.84 -1.53 -13.81
N PRO A 109 -2.56 -1.88 -14.05
CA PRO A 109 -1.70 -1.10 -14.93
C PRO A 109 -2.05 -1.35 -16.40
N SER A 110 -1.88 -0.33 -17.25
CA SER A 110 -1.98 -0.51 -18.70
C SER A 110 -0.80 -1.29 -19.29
N ILE A 111 0.35 -1.26 -18.62
CA ILE A 111 1.59 -1.92 -19.05
C ILE A 111 2.50 -2.28 -17.87
N ILE A 112 3.24 -3.38 -17.99
CA ILE A 112 4.26 -3.79 -17.01
C ILE A 112 5.64 -3.82 -17.68
N VAL A 113 6.61 -3.11 -17.12
CA VAL A 113 8.01 -3.20 -17.55
C VAL A 113 8.76 -4.13 -16.61
N ILE A 114 9.62 -5.01 -17.13
CA ILE A 114 10.43 -5.92 -16.31
C ILE A 114 11.89 -5.72 -16.70
N ILE A 115 12.75 -5.38 -15.73
CA ILE A 115 14.16 -5.07 -15.96
C ILE A 115 15.01 -6.00 -15.10
N GLY A 116 15.87 -6.82 -15.70
CA GLY A 116 16.73 -7.76 -14.98
C GLY A 116 18.13 -7.93 -15.59
N PRO A 117 19.03 -8.69 -14.95
CA PRO A 117 20.29 -9.10 -15.57
C PRO A 117 20.08 -10.07 -16.74
N ALA A 118 21.03 -10.09 -17.66
CA ALA A 118 21.18 -11.13 -18.69
C ALA A 118 22.22 -12.17 -18.22
N HIS A 119 21.78 -13.29 -17.65
CA HIS A 119 22.65 -14.28 -16.99
C HIS A 119 23.56 -15.01 -17.97
N ASP A 120 23.02 -15.45 -19.10
CA ASP A 120 23.80 -16.11 -20.12
C ASP A 120 24.66 -15.12 -20.93
N ASN A 121 24.51 -13.80 -20.67
CA ASN A 121 25.13 -12.70 -21.40
C ASN A 121 25.01 -12.85 -22.93
N GLN A 122 23.90 -13.42 -23.40
CA GLN A 122 23.57 -13.54 -24.81
C GLN A 122 23.28 -12.15 -25.40
N GLY A 123 23.35 -12.04 -26.72
CA GLY A 123 23.00 -10.84 -27.46
C GLY A 123 24.16 -9.89 -27.75
N SER A 124 23.92 -8.97 -28.70
CA SER A 124 24.97 -8.16 -29.33
C SER A 124 25.28 -6.86 -28.61
N VAL A 125 24.30 -6.28 -27.89
CA VAL A 125 24.44 -5.02 -27.14
C VAL A 125 24.29 -5.21 -25.63
N LEU A 126 24.63 -4.18 -24.85
CA LEU A 126 24.55 -4.22 -23.38
C LEU A 126 23.12 -4.35 -22.87
N VAL A 127 22.19 -3.54 -23.37
CA VAL A 127 20.79 -3.51 -22.93
C VAL A 127 19.89 -3.98 -24.07
N GLN A 128 19.07 -4.98 -23.81
CA GLN A 128 18.29 -5.70 -24.82
C GLN A 128 16.83 -5.75 -24.41
N SER A 129 15.93 -5.78 -25.40
CA SER A 129 14.50 -6.02 -25.23
C SER A 129 14.03 -7.09 -26.23
N ALA A 130 12.76 -7.49 -26.15
CA ALA A 130 12.19 -8.50 -27.03
C ALA A 130 10.80 -8.11 -27.53
N SER A 131 10.65 -8.06 -28.86
CA SER A 131 9.38 -7.80 -29.56
C SER A 131 8.51 -9.05 -29.80
N TRP A 132 8.99 -10.22 -29.37
CA TRP A 132 8.25 -11.48 -29.46
C TRP A 132 7.48 -11.72 -28.16
N ASP A 133 6.29 -12.29 -28.27
CA ASP A 133 5.45 -12.62 -27.12
C ASP A 133 6.02 -13.79 -26.32
N PHE A 134 5.53 -14.03 -25.10
CA PHE A 134 6.00 -15.14 -24.27
C PHE A 134 4.90 -16.18 -24.05
N GLN A 135 5.22 -17.46 -24.29
CA GLN A 135 4.32 -18.57 -24.00
C GLN A 135 4.43 -18.99 -22.54
N THR A 136 3.32 -18.99 -21.82
CA THR A 136 3.20 -19.58 -20.48
C THR A 136 2.09 -20.64 -20.42
N ASP A 137 2.06 -21.48 -19.38
CA ASP A 137 0.96 -22.44 -19.17
C ASP A 137 -0.37 -21.76 -18.84
N PHE A 138 -0.35 -20.47 -18.47
CA PHE A 138 -1.55 -19.68 -18.18
C PHE A 138 -2.01 -18.80 -19.34
N GLY A 139 -1.31 -18.85 -20.48
CA GLY A 139 -1.61 -18.06 -21.66
C GLY A 139 -0.39 -17.36 -22.24
N VAL A 140 -0.61 -16.60 -23.31
CA VAL A 140 0.46 -15.82 -23.95
C VAL A 140 0.54 -14.44 -23.31
N VAL A 141 1.69 -14.08 -22.78
CA VAL A 141 1.98 -12.73 -22.29
C VAL A 141 2.46 -11.89 -23.47
N LYS A 142 1.72 -10.81 -23.78
CA LYS A 142 1.97 -9.96 -24.94
C LYS A 142 3.06 -8.93 -24.69
N THR A 143 3.85 -8.63 -25.70
CA THR A 143 4.84 -7.53 -25.66
C THR A 143 4.29 -6.25 -26.30
N ASP A 144 4.63 -5.09 -25.74
CA ASP A 144 4.27 -3.79 -26.33
C ASP A 144 5.33 -3.33 -27.34
N ASN A 145 5.14 -3.75 -28.59
CA ASN A 145 6.03 -3.39 -29.69
C ASN A 145 6.05 -1.89 -30.00
N LYS A 146 5.07 -1.09 -29.56
CA LYS A 146 5.11 0.36 -29.79
C LYS A 146 6.17 0.98 -28.89
N ILE A 147 6.17 0.65 -27.61
CA ILE A 147 7.16 1.18 -26.66
C ILE A 147 8.54 0.62 -26.96
N ILE A 148 8.67 -0.68 -27.22
CA ILE A 148 9.95 -1.30 -27.60
C ILE A 148 10.58 -0.59 -28.81
N ASN A 149 9.81 -0.33 -29.87
CA ASN A 149 10.32 0.38 -31.04
C ASN A 149 10.77 1.82 -30.73
N LYS A 150 10.13 2.51 -29.78
CA LYS A 150 10.57 3.84 -29.35
C LYS A 150 11.89 3.76 -28.58
N LEU A 151 12.06 2.78 -27.69
CA LEU A 151 13.32 2.55 -26.97
C LEU A 151 14.46 2.17 -27.93
N VAL A 152 14.19 1.32 -28.92
CA VAL A 152 15.14 0.99 -29.99
C VAL A 152 15.48 2.24 -30.81
N GLY A 153 14.48 3.04 -31.17
CA GLY A 153 14.66 4.30 -31.91
C GLY A 153 15.47 5.35 -31.15
N ALA A 154 15.39 5.35 -29.82
CA ALA A 154 16.22 6.18 -28.94
C ALA A 154 17.66 5.65 -28.77
N GLY A 155 17.93 4.42 -29.22
CA GLY A 155 19.24 3.78 -29.13
C GLY A 155 19.59 3.27 -27.73
N VAL A 156 18.60 3.16 -26.83
CA VAL A 156 18.82 2.72 -25.43
C VAL A 156 18.74 1.20 -25.27
N VAL A 157 18.05 0.51 -26.19
CA VAL A 157 17.96 -0.96 -26.24
C VAL A 157 18.09 -1.48 -27.68
N SER A 158 18.46 -2.76 -27.84
CA SER A 158 18.29 -3.51 -29.10
C SER A 158 17.18 -4.55 -28.96
N ASP A 159 16.40 -4.77 -30.03
CA ASP A 159 15.40 -5.84 -30.08
C ASP A 159 16.08 -7.17 -30.41
N GLU A 160 16.28 -8.02 -29.40
CA GLU A 160 16.97 -9.30 -29.49
C GLU A 160 16.16 -10.44 -28.81
N PRO A 161 15.01 -10.86 -29.39
CA PRO A 161 14.11 -11.83 -28.78
C PRO A 161 14.76 -13.17 -28.40
N SER A 162 15.76 -13.60 -29.15
CA SER A 162 16.49 -14.85 -28.87
C SER A 162 17.19 -14.83 -27.52
N SER A 163 17.66 -13.67 -27.05
CA SER A 163 18.39 -13.52 -25.78
C SER A 163 17.51 -13.78 -24.55
N PHE A 164 16.18 -13.78 -24.74
CA PHE A 164 15.21 -14.07 -23.68
C PHE A 164 14.82 -15.54 -23.61
N THR A 165 15.35 -16.38 -24.51
CA THR A 165 15.13 -17.82 -24.47
C THR A 165 15.88 -18.41 -23.27
N ASN A 166 15.16 -19.01 -22.33
CA ASN A 166 15.68 -19.55 -21.06
C ASN A 166 16.22 -18.50 -20.07
N GLU A 167 16.12 -17.21 -20.38
CA GLU A 167 16.51 -16.15 -19.46
C GLU A 167 15.50 -16.09 -18.31
N HIS A 168 15.99 -16.23 -17.09
CA HIS A 168 15.16 -16.44 -15.91
C HIS A 168 14.90 -15.16 -15.12
N SER A 169 15.73 -14.12 -15.27
CA SER A 169 15.48 -12.83 -14.61
C SER A 169 14.11 -12.24 -14.97
N VAL A 170 13.71 -12.36 -16.25
CA VAL A 170 12.37 -11.99 -16.71
C VAL A 170 11.42 -13.18 -16.64
N GLY A 171 11.87 -14.36 -17.08
CA GLY A 171 11.03 -15.54 -17.23
C GLY A 171 10.34 -16.00 -15.93
N THR A 172 10.99 -15.85 -14.78
CA THR A 172 10.41 -16.20 -13.46
C THR A 172 9.14 -15.41 -13.14
N HIS A 173 9.02 -14.16 -13.61
CA HIS A 173 7.89 -13.29 -13.27
C HIS A 173 6.65 -13.51 -14.17
N LEU A 174 6.84 -14.08 -15.35
CA LEU A 174 5.79 -14.16 -16.37
C LEU A 174 4.56 -14.99 -15.96
N PRO A 175 4.69 -16.14 -15.25
CA PRO A 175 3.52 -16.88 -14.79
C PRO A 175 2.66 -16.08 -13.80
N PHE A 176 3.26 -15.26 -12.94
CA PHE A 176 2.52 -14.39 -12.01
C PHE A 176 1.76 -13.30 -12.77
N ILE A 177 2.41 -12.66 -13.75
CA ILE A 177 1.77 -11.63 -14.61
C ILE A 177 0.62 -12.23 -15.42
N ALA A 178 0.84 -13.41 -16.03
CA ALA A 178 -0.21 -14.09 -16.80
C ALA A 178 -1.45 -14.43 -15.94
N LYS A 179 -1.27 -14.64 -14.63
CA LYS A 179 -2.36 -14.90 -13.70
C LYS A 179 -3.05 -13.65 -13.20
N LEU A 180 -2.30 -12.68 -12.71
CA LEU A 180 -2.85 -11.49 -12.06
C LEU A 180 -3.33 -10.45 -13.08
N PHE A 181 -2.67 -10.38 -14.23
CA PHE A 181 -2.85 -9.33 -15.25
C PHE A 181 -2.94 -9.89 -16.68
N PRO A 182 -3.89 -10.81 -16.98
CA PRO A 182 -3.92 -11.57 -18.23
C PRO A 182 -4.05 -10.72 -19.51
N ASP A 183 -4.55 -9.48 -19.42
CA ASP A 183 -4.74 -8.57 -20.56
C ASP A 183 -3.65 -7.49 -20.67
N VAL A 184 -2.67 -7.48 -19.76
CA VAL A 184 -1.65 -6.43 -19.69
C VAL A 184 -0.44 -6.84 -20.52
N SER A 185 0.00 -5.93 -21.40
CA SER A 185 1.22 -6.13 -22.19
C SER A 185 2.45 -5.78 -21.38
N ILE A 186 3.60 -6.33 -21.77
CA ILE A 186 4.87 -6.11 -21.09
C ILE A 186 5.94 -5.45 -21.98
N VAL A 187 6.93 -4.84 -21.35
CA VAL A 187 8.21 -4.46 -21.97
C VAL A 187 9.33 -5.16 -21.20
N PRO A 188 9.87 -6.28 -21.73
CA PRO A 188 10.93 -7.02 -21.07
C PRO A 188 12.28 -6.42 -21.45
N ILE A 189 13.14 -6.20 -20.47
CA ILE A 189 14.48 -5.62 -20.65
C ILE A 189 15.48 -6.42 -19.84
N ILE A 190 16.59 -6.80 -20.48
CA ILE A 190 17.74 -7.41 -19.79
C ILE A 190 19.02 -6.66 -20.09
N ALA A 191 19.93 -6.64 -19.12
CA ALA A 191 21.24 -6.00 -19.27
C ALA A 191 22.39 -6.96 -18.97
N LYS A 192 23.38 -6.97 -19.86
CA LYS A 192 24.61 -7.75 -19.69
C LYS A 192 25.54 -7.09 -18.69
N SER A 193 26.38 -7.89 -18.05
CA SER A 193 27.59 -7.36 -17.41
C SER A 193 28.63 -7.00 -18.49
N PRO A 194 29.29 -5.82 -18.44
CA PRO A 194 29.32 -4.86 -17.34
C PRO A 194 28.54 -3.57 -17.66
N ALA A 195 27.24 -3.61 -18.00
CA ALA A 195 26.44 -2.40 -18.16
C ALA A 195 26.53 -1.52 -16.90
N VAL A 196 26.72 -0.21 -17.07
CA VAL A 196 27.00 0.72 -15.97
C VAL A 196 25.88 1.74 -15.77
N GLU A 197 26.09 2.69 -14.87
CA GLU A 197 25.14 3.75 -14.51
C GLU A 197 24.64 4.55 -15.73
N SER A 198 25.49 4.79 -16.74
CA SER A 198 25.11 5.55 -17.94
C SER A 198 24.00 4.87 -18.72
N GLU A 199 24.13 3.57 -19.00
CA GLU A 199 23.10 2.80 -19.70
C GLU A 199 21.80 2.75 -18.88
N ALA A 200 21.89 2.65 -17.55
CA ALA A 200 20.73 2.66 -16.67
C ALA A 200 20.00 4.02 -16.71
N ARG A 201 20.76 5.12 -16.72
CA ARG A 201 20.23 6.49 -16.80
C ARG A 201 19.58 6.78 -18.14
N ASP A 202 20.21 6.36 -19.23
CA ASP A 202 19.65 6.50 -20.58
C ASP A 202 18.35 5.69 -20.72
N LEU A 203 18.35 4.45 -20.20
CA LEU A 203 17.15 3.62 -20.18
C LEU A 203 16.01 4.26 -19.37
N VAL A 204 16.28 4.66 -18.13
CA VAL A 204 15.26 5.27 -17.25
C VAL A 204 14.69 6.53 -17.88
N SER A 205 15.53 7.40 -18.44
CA SER A 205 15.07 8.62 -19.13
C SER A 205 14.15 8.29 -20.30
N ALA A 206 14.52 7.30 -21.13
CA ALA A 206 13.69 6.88 -22.25
C ALA A 206 12.37 6.22 -21.80
N LEU A 207 12.36 5.49 -20.68
CA LEU A 207 11.13 4.94 -20.10
C LEU A 207 10.20 6.05 -19.62
N GLN A 208 10.72 7.08 -18.93
CA GLN A 208 9.90 8.20 -18.45
C GLN A 208 9.21 8.96 -19.58
N GLU A 209 9.87 9.12 -20.72
CA GLU A 209 9.31 9.82 -21.87
C GLU A 209 8.22 9.02 -22.61
N ASN A 210 8.19 7.68 -22.42
CA ASN A 210 7.43 6.79 -23.30
C ASN A 210 6.39 5.91 -22.59
N LEU A 211 6.49 5.76 -21.27
CA LEU A 211 5.52 5.02 -20.47
C LEU A 211 4.33 5.91 -20.05
N PRO A 212 3.12 5.35 -19.95
CA PRO A 212 1.97 6.03 -19.35
C PRO A 212 2.11 6.13 -17.82
N ASP A 213 1.38 7.07 -17.21
CA ASP A 213 1.41 7.32 -15.76
C ASP A 213 0.95 6.13 -14.91
N ASP A 214 0.19 5.21 -15.49
CA ASP A 214 -0.33 4.00 -14.84
C ASP A 214 0.55 2.76 -15.08
N ALA A 215 1.73 2.92 -15.69
CA ALA A 215 2.69 1.83 -15.85
C ALA A 215 3.21 1.32 -14.50
N LEU A 216 3.45 0.00 -14.42
CA LEU A 216 4.15 -0.64 -13.31
C LEU A 216 5.55 -1.07 -13.79
N VAL A 217 6.59 -0.80 -13.00
CA VAL A 217 7.97 -1.22 -13.33
C VAL A 217 8.50 -2.19 -12.28
N ILE A 218 8.91 -3.38 -12.73
CA ILE A 218 9.47 -4.45 -11.90
C ILE A 218 10.96 -4.57 -12.18
N PHE A 219 11.75 -4.48 -11.13
CA PHE A 219 13.20 -4.64 -11.15
C PHE A 219 13.55 -6.00 -10.57
N SER A 220 14.07 -6.88 -11.41
CA SER A 220 14.39 -8.26 -11.10
C SER A 220 15.85 -8.39 -10.66
N LEU A 221 16.07 -8.65 -9.37
CA LEU A 221 17.38 -8.59 -8.72
C LEU A 221 17.48 -9.60 -7.56
N ASP A 222 18.45 -10.52 -7.63
CA ASP A 222 18.87 -11.32 -6.48
C ASP A 222 20.03 -10.63 -5.73
N CYS A 223 20.14 -10.88 -4.42
CA CYS A 223 21.16 -10.25 -3.57
C CYS A 223 22.39 -11.17 -3.39
N SER A 224 22.90 -11.32 -2.17
CA SER A 224 24.18 -11.97 -1.92
C SER A 224 24.16 -13.45 -2.33
N HIS A 225 25.04 -13.88 -3.25
CA HIS A 225 25.16 -15.27 -3.71
C HIS A 225 26.33 -16.03 -3.08
N GLY A 226 26.16 -17.34 -2.90
CA GLY A 226 27.24 -18.26 -2.50
C GLY A 226 27.69 -18.08 -1.04
N LEU A 227 26.90 -17.38 -0.22
CA LEU A 227 27.20 -17.10 1.17
C LEU A 227 26.19 -17.79 2.10
N GLY A 228 26.66 -18.21 3.27
CA GLY A 228 25.77 -18.56 4.38
C GLY A 228 25.07 -17.32 4.93
N SER A 229 23.86 -17.50 5.48
CA SER A 229 22.93 -16.43 5.89
C SER A 229 23.61 -15.28 6.65
N LYS A 230 24.38 -15.56 7.70
CA LYS A 230 25.06 -14.52 8.51
C LYS A 230 25.94 -13.58 7.70
N LYS A 231 26.65 -14.09 6.68
CA LYS A 231 27.49 -13.25 5.82
C LYS A 231 26.65 -12.52 4.78
N ALA A 232 25.64 -13.19 4.22
CA ALA A 232 24.68 -12.57 3.30
C ALA A 232 24.01 -11.36 3.97
N PHE A 233 23.44 -11.50 5.17
CA PHE A 233 22.82 -10.38 5.91
C PHE A 233 23.78 -9.21 6.20
N VAL A 234 25.07 -9.48 6.43
CA VAL A 234 26.07 -8.41 6.59
C VAL A 234 26.31 -7.66 5.28
N ASN A 235 26.33 -8.36 4.16
CA ASN A 235 26.48 -7.76 2.85
C ASN A 235 25.19 -7.04 2.42
N ASP A 236 24.03 -7.64 2.64
CA ASP A 236 22.72 -7.03 2.37
C ASP A 236 22.53 -5.75 3.19
N ALA A 237 22.93 -5.73 4.47
CA ALA A 237 22.88 -4.50 5.29
C ALA A 237 23.73 -3.37 4.69
N ARG A 238 24.87 -3.69 4.06
CA ARG A 238 25.68 -2.71 3.33
C ARG A 238 24.98 -2.28 2.05
N THR A 239 24.40 -3.21 1.28
CA THR A 239 23.60 -2.90 0.09
C THR A 239 22.45 -1.96 0.43
N LEU A 240 21.69 -2.24 1.49
CA LEU A 240 20.61 -1.41 2.01
C LEU A 240 21.10 -0.01 2.40
N SER A 241 22.26 0.10 3.08
CA SER A 241 22.86 1.40 3.40
C SER A 241 23.25 2.19 2.14
N LEU A 242 23.67 1.52 1.07
CA LEU A 242 23.99 2.18 -0.20
C LEU A 242 22.73 2.59 -0.99
N ILE A 243 21.64 1.83 -0.88
CA ILE A 243 20.31 2.17 -1.39
C ILE A 243 19.80 3.45 -0.72
N GLU A 244 19.81 3.48 0.62
CA GLU A 244 19.37 4.63 1.42
C GLU A 244 20.20 5.87 1.09
N ALA A 245 21.52 5.72 0.98
CA ALA A 245 22.43 6.82 0.63
C ALA A 245 22.43 7.18 -0.86
N LYS A 246 21.68 6.45 -1.72
CA LYS A 246 21.70 6.56 -3.19
C LYS A 246 23.13 6.63 -3.77
N ASN A 247 24.04 5.78 -3.28
CA ASN A 247 25.45 5.85 -3.61
C ASN A 247 25.79 5.05 -4.88
N PHE A 248 25.47 5.61 -6.05
CA PHE A 248 25.66 4.98 -7.37
C PHE A 248 27.10 4.52 -7.62
N SER A 249 28.09 5.31 -7.22
CA SER A 249 29.51 4.97 -7.41
C SER A 249 29.94 3.73 -6.62
N ALA A 250 29.43 3.56 -5.40
CA ALA A 250 29.71 2.36 -4.61
C ALA A 250 28.91 1.14 -5.11
N ILE A 251 27.67 1.34 -5.57
CA ILE A 251 26.85 0.26 -6.15
C ILE A 251 27.50 -0.30 -7.41
N SER A 252 28.08 0.56 -8.25
CA SER A 252 28.72 0.17 -9.52
C SER A 252 29.87 -0.83 -9.40
N ILE A 253 30.46 -0.99 -8.21
CA ILE A 253 31.58 -1.91 -7.96
C ILE A 253 31.18 -3.13 -7.13
N LEU A 254 29.90 -3.29 -6.80
CA LEU A 254 29.41 -4.49 -6.12
C LEU A 254 29.53 -5.70 -7.03
N ASP A 255 29.93 -6.83 -6.46
CA ASP A 255 29.97 -8.14 -7.12
C ASP A 255 28.82 -9.03 -6.64
N GLU A 256 28.77 -10.25 -7.18
CA GLU A 256 27.77 -11.28 -6.85
C GLU A 256 27.69 -11.64 -5.35
N THR A 257 28.70 -11.27 -4.55
CA THR A 257 28.62 -11.47 -3.09
C THR A 257 27.69 -10.47 -2.40
N PHE A 258 27.20 -9.46 -3.12
CA PHE A 258 26.22 -8.46 -2.66
C PHE A 258 24.93 -8.47 -3.48
N ILE A 259 25.04 -8.41 -4.80
CA ILE A 259 23.93 -8.37 -5.77
C ILE A 259 24.37 -8.94 -7.11
N ASP A 260 23.45 -9.53 -7.87
CA ASP A 260 23.72 -10.06 -9.22
C ASP A 260 23.84 -8.96 -10.31
N SER A 261 23.17 -7.82 -10.12
CA SER A 261 23.06 -6.77 -11.13
C SER A 261 23.13 -5.36 -10.53
N PRO A 262 24.34 -4.77 -10.45
CA PRO A 262 24.50 -3.35 -10.18
C PRO A 262 23.70 -2.46 -11.14
N PHE A 263 23.54 -2.86 -12.41
CA PHE A 263 22.74 -2.13 -13.38
C PHE A 263 21.27 -2.06 -12.96
N THR A 264 20.65 -3.20 -12.61
CA THR A 264 19.23 -3.26 -12.25
C THR A 264 18.96 -2.44 -10.99
N LEU A 265 19.83 -2.55 -9.98
CA LEU A 265 19.67 -1.76 -8.76
C LEU A 265 19.77 -0.25 -9.03
N GLN A 266 20.71 0.17 -9.88
CA GLN A 266 20.84 1.59 -10.25
C GLN A 266 19.64 2.07 -11.06
N ALA A 267 19.11 1.26 -11.99
CA ALA A 267 17.90 1.57 -12.73
C ALA A 267 16.69 1.73 -11.78
N TYR A 268 16.57 0.89 -10.75
CA TYR A 268 15.54 1.02 -9.71
C TYR A 268 15.65 2.36 -8.98
N LEU A 269 16.84 2.71 -8.47
CA LEU A 269 17.04 3.95 -7.72
C LEU A 269 16.79 5.20 -8.58
N LEU A 270 17.24 5.18 -9.84
CA LEU A 270 17.00 6.25 -10.80
C LEU A 270 15.51 6.40 -11.11
N TRP A 271 14.78 5.30 -11.30
CA TRP A 271 13.34 5.33 -11.56
C TRP A 271 12.57 5.87 -10.36
N VAL A 272 12.84 5.35 -9.16
CA VAL A 272 12.21 5.81 -7.91
C VAL A 272 12.43 7.30 -7.71
N GLU A 273 13.66 7.78 -7.90
CA GLU A 273 13.98 9.20 -7.79
C GLU A 273 13.25 10.04 -8.84
N ALA A 274 13.29 9.61 -10.10
CA ALA A 274 12.74 10.40 -11.21
C ALA A 274 11.19 10.44 -11.21
N GLN A 275 10.54 9.47 -10.57
CA GLN A 275 9.09 9.42 -10.35
C GLN A 275 8.64 10.05 -9.02
N GLY A 276 9.57 10.53 -8.17
CA GLY A 276 9.24 11.08 -6.85
C GLY A 276 8.65 10.04 -5.89
N LEU A 277 9.09 8.79 -6.01
CA LEU A 277 8.65 7.67 -5.19
C LEU A 277 9.56 7.48 -3.98
N GLU A 278 9.08 6.77 -2.98
CA GLU A 278 9.86 6.22 -1.87
C GLU A 278 9.73 4.70 -1.84
N GLY A 279 10.86 4.00 -1.70
CA GLY A 279 10.90 2.55 -1.67
C GLY A 279 10.88 2.02 -0.24
N GLU A 280 9.88 1.22 0.09
CA GLU A 280 9.75 0.51 1.35
C GLU A 280 10.25 -0.93 1.21
N LEU A 281 11.14 -1.37 2.11
CA LEU A 281 11.57 -2.76 2.19
C LEU A 281 10.46 -3.60 2.84
N VAL A 282 9.74 -4.37 2.04
CA VAL A 282 8.61 -5.19 2.51
C VAL A 282 9.01 -6.62 2.87
N TRP A 283 10.17 -7.09 2.39
CA TRP A 283 10.69 -8.41 2.72
C TRP A 283 12.21 -8.51 2.58
N HIS A 284 12.85 -9.24 3.49
CA HIS A 284 14.27 -9.58 3.45
C HIS A 284 14.49 -10.98 4.01
N GLU A 285 15.06 -11.88 3.22
CA GLU A 285 15.37 -13.23 3.71
C GLU A 285 16.53 -13.90 2.97
N HIS A 286 16.98 -15.06 3.48
CA HIS A 286 17.97 -15.93 2.85
C HIS A 286 17.46 -17.36 2.74
N ILE A 287 17.77 -18.04 1.63
CA ILE A 287 17.27 -19.41 1.38
C ILE A 287 17.60 -20.39 2.51
N GLY A 288 18.80 -20.28 3.10
CA GLY A 288 19.23 -21.14 4.19
C GLY A 288 18.41 -20.95 5.47
N ARG A 289 17.83 -19.77 5.72
CA ARG A 289 16.91 -19.57 6.84
C ARG A 289 15.52 -20.13 6.56
N LEU A 290 15.05 -20.03 5.32
CA LEU A 290 13.75 -20.59 4.90
C LEU A 290 13.71 -22.12 5.04
N ILE A 291 14.81 -22.81 4.66
CA ILE A 291 14.85 -24.28 4.63
C ILE A 291 15.66 -24.91 5.77
N GLY A 292 16.18 -24.11 6.72
CA GLY A 292 16.90 -24.60 7.90
C GLY A 292 18.36 -25.02 7.66
N THR A 293 19.00 -24.50 6.61
CA THR A 293 20.41 -24.73 6.23
C THR A 293 21.25 -23.45 6.30
N GLU A 294 21.10 -22.67 7.38
CA GLU A 294 21.65 -21.31 7.50
C GLU A 294 23.15 -21.11 7.22
N ASN A 295 23.96 -22.16 7.38
CA ASN A 295 25.41 -22.10 7.13
C ASN A 295 25.80 -22.46 5.70
N ASP A 296 24.88 -23.06 4.92
CA ASP A 296 25.15 -23.51 3.56
C ASP A 296 25.19 -22.29 2.62
N PRO A 297 26.07 -22.31 1.60
CA PRO A 297 26.06 -21.30 0.55
C PRO A 297 24.69 -21.20 -0.12
N GLY A 298 24.12 -20.00 -0.15
CA GLY A 298 22.83 -19.73 -0.78
C GLY A 298 22.70 -18.28 -1.24
N THR A 299 21.49 -17.89 -1.58
CA THR A 299 21.12 -16.55 -2.05
C THR A 299 20.26 -15.83 -1.03
N SER A 300 20.45 -14.52 -0.85
CA SER A 300 19.52 -13.64 -0.14
C SER A 300 18.68 -12.80 -1.08
N TYR A 301 17.57 -12.28 -0.55
CA TYR A 301 16.52 -11.65 -1.32
C TYR A 301 16.01 -10.41 -0.61
N LEU A 302 15.72 -9.36 -1.38
CA LEU A 302 15.04 -8.16 -0.91
C LEU A 302 13.81 -7.95 -1.80
N ILE A 303 12.69 -7.55 -1.21
CA ILE A 303 11.54 -7.03 -1.96
C ILE A 303 11.26 -5.61 -1.50
N PHE A 304 11.19 -4.69 -2.47
CA PHE A 304 10.76 -3.32 -2.22
C PHE A 304 9.49 -3.01 -2.98
N PHE A 305 8.57 -2.28 -2.35
CA PHE A 305 7.48 -1.58 -3.04
C PHE A 305 7.77 -0.09 -3.04
N ALA A 306 7.63 0.55 -4.20
CA ALA A 306 7.83 1.98 -4.34
C ALA A 306 6.52 2.67 -4.73
N ALA A 307 6.05 3.56 -3.87
CA ALA A 307 4.87 4.39 -4.06
C ALA A 307 5.25 5.87 -3.96
N LYS A 308 4.34 6.77 -4.32
CA LYS A 308 4.58 8.20 -4.06
C LYS A 308 4.80 8.38 -2.56
N LYS A 309 5.80 9.19 -2.21
CA LYS A 309 6.01 9.57 -0.81
C LYS A 309 4.72 10.20 -0.29
N GLU A 310 4.10 9.58 0.72
CA GLU A 310 2.99 10.23 1.43
C GLU A 310 3.55 11.47 2.14
N ILE A 311 3.16 12.65 1.65
CA ILE A 311 3.60 13.95 2.19
C ILE A 311 2.81 14.30 3.45
N PHE A 312 1.63 13.70 3.61
CA PHE A 312 0.73 13.89 4.75
C PHE A 312 0.08 12.55 5.11
N SER A 313 0.26 12.15 6.37
CA SER A 313 -0.54 11.15 7.06
C SER A 313 -0.85 11.71 8.45
N LEU A 314 -2.07 11.50 8.93
CA LEU A 314 -2.55 11.97 10.23
C LEU A 314 -3.41 10.89 10.85
N LYS A 315 -3.04 10.42 12.04
CA LYS A 315 -3.81 9.45 12.82
C LYS A 315 -4.39 10.10 14.09
N ILE A 316 -5.72 10.11 14.17
CA ILE A 316 -6.47 10.62 15.32
C ILE A 316 -7.19 9.47 16.01
N SER A 317 -6.95 9.31 17.29
CA SER A 317 -7.69 8.37 18.14
C SER A 317 -8.73 9.12 18.96
N ALA A 318 -10.00 8.75 18.80
CA ALA A 318 -11.11 9.31 19.57
C ALA A 318 -11.74 8.24 20.46
N VAL A 319 -12.08 8.62 21.69
CA VAL A 319 -12.74 7.75 22.67
C VAL A 319 -13.98 8.41 23.27
N GLY A 320 -14.75 7.60 24.01
CA GLY A 320 -15.94 8.02 24.74
C GLY A 320 -15.71 8.92 25.95
N ASP A 321 -16.70 8.90 26.86
CA ASP A 321 -16.72 9.73 28.06
C ASP A 321 -15.68 9.30 29.11
N VAL A 322 -14.94 10.28 29.64
CA VAL A 322 -13.87 10.10 30.63
C VAL A 322 -14.26 10.81 31.93
N MET A 323 -14.51 10.03 32.97
CA MET A 323 -14.85 10.50 34.31
C MET A 323 -13.81 10.01 35.32
N LEU A 324 -13.02 10.95 35.88
CA LEU A 324 -11.90 10.65 36.79
C LEU A 324 -12.24 10.85 38.27
N SER A 325 -13.53 11.04 38.58
CA SER A 325 -14.04 11.30 39.92
C SER A 325 -14.56 10.03 40.61
N ARG A 326 -15.20 10.17 41.78
CA ARG A 326 -15.94 9.09 42.47
C ARG A 326 -15.15 7.77 42.63
N ALA A 327 -15.72 6.65 42.20
CA ALA A 327 -15.11 5.33 42.39
C ALA A 327 -13.90 5.12 41.48
N VAL A 328 -13.88 5.73 40.29
CA VAL A 328 -12.69 5.78 39.41
C VAL A 328 -11.54 6.45 40.16
N GLY A 329 -11.76 7.69 40.62
CA GLY A 329 -10.75 8.45 41.35
C GLY A 329 -10.26 7.72 42.62
N SER A 330 -11.18 7.11 43.36
CA SER A 330 -10.84 6.30 44.54
C SER A 330 -10.01 5.06 44.18
N LYS A 331 -10.32 4.40 43.06
CA LYS A 331 -9.62 3.21 42.59
C LYS A 331 -8.20 3.53 42.11
N LEU A 332 -7.99 4.67 41.46
CA LEU A 332 -6.69 5.14 40.98
C LEU A 332 -5.68 5.40 42.11
N TYR A 333 -6.13 5.57 43.36
CA TYR A 333 -5.24 5.60 44.54
C TYR A 333 -4.74 4.23 44.99
N SER A 334 -5.38 3.15 44.52
CA SER A 334 -5.10 1.78 44.93
C SER A 334 -4.46 0.92 43.84
N VAL A 335 -4.43 1.40 42.60
CA VAL A 335 -3.89 0.70 41.43
C VAL A 335 -2.99 1.67 40.67
N PRO A 336 -1.72 1.29 40.35
CA PRO A 336 -0.86 2.10 39.49
C PRO A 336 -1.51 2.38 38.14
N VAL A 337 -1.29 3.59 37.59
CA VAL A 337 -1.87 4.03 36.31
C VAL A 337 -1.49 3.06 35.18
N GLU A 338 -0.24 2.63 35.14
CA GLU A 338 0.26 1.70 34.12
C GLU A 338 -0.47 0.36 34.15
N GLN A 339 -0.82 -0.11 35.36
CA GLN A 339 -1.58 -1.35 35.52
C GLN A 339 -3.06 -1.15 35.16
N ALA A 340 -3.65 -0.01 35.51
CA ALA A 340 -5.04 0.29 35.23
C ALA A 340 -5.33 0.37 33.72
N PHE A 341 -4.38 0.85 32.92
CA PHE A 341 -4.57 1.14 31.51
C PHE A 341 -3.72 0.31 30.54
N ALA A 342 -3.03 -0.73 31.05
CA ALA A 342 -2.23 -1.64 30.22
C ALA A 342 -3.02 -2.27 29.06
N GLY A 343 -4.35 -2.44 29.23
CA GLY A 343 -5.22 -3.08 28.24
C GLY A 343 -5.62 -2.21 27.05
N VAL A 344 -5.26 -0.92 27.03
CA VAL A 344 -5.55 0.02 25.91
C VAL A 344 -4.39 0.93 25.55
N TYR A 345 -3.35 1.03 26.39
CA TYR A 345 -2.22 1.93 26.15
C TYR A 345 -1.58 1.78 24.75
N GLY A 346 -1.51 0.54 24.23
CA GLY A 346 -0.96 0.25 22.91
C GLY A 346 -1.70 0.91 21.74
N GLU A 347 -3.00 1.16 21.89
CA GLU A 347 -3.85 1.73 20.82
C GLU A 347 -3.50 3.19 20.51
N PHE A 348 -2.81 3.88 21.42
CA PHE A 348 -2.54 5.32 21.32
C PHE A 348 -1.10 5.64 20.93
N LEU A 349 -0.22 4.65 20.80
CA LEU A 349 1.23 4.86 20.60
C LEU A 349 1.56 5.57 19.29
N ASP A 350 0.82 5.26 18.23
CA ASP A 350 1.06 5.78 16.87
C ASP A 350 0.07 6.90 16.51
N SER A 351 -0.64 7.47 17.50
CA SER A 351 -1.59 8.55 17.26
C SER A 351 -0.91 9.91 17.30
N ASP A 352 -1.15 10.76 16.31
CA ASP A 352 -0.76 12.17 16.34
C ASP A 352 -1.64 12.96 17.32
N LEU A 353 -2.89 12.54 17.47
CA LEU A 353 -3.87 13.17 18.35
C LEU A 353 -4.70 12.11 19.07
N VAL A 354 -4.89 12.28 20.39
CA VAL A 354 -5.84 11.48 21.17
C VAL A 354 -6.88 12.42 21.79
N PHE A 355 -8.15 12.13 21.52
CA PHE A 355 -9.32 12.93 21.87
C PHE A 355 -10.35 12.14 22.69
N GLY A 356 -11.03 12.81 23.61
CA GLY A 356 -12.20 12.29 24.32
C GLY A 356 -13.01 13.41 24.99
N ASN A 357 -14.10 13.06 25.66
CA ASN A 357 -14.91 14.01 26.43
C ASN A 357 -14.62 13.88 27.93
N LEU A 358 -14.12 14.95 28.55
CA LEU A 358 -13.79 14.96 29.98
C LEU A 358 -15.02 15.40 30.79
N GLU A 359 -15.73 14.44 31.36
CA GLU A 359 -16.87 14.67 32.26
C GLU A 359 -16.41 14.87 33.72
N SER A 360 -15.28 15.53 33.94
CA SER A 360 -14.82 15.83 35.30
C SER A 360 -14.11 17.16 35.36
N VAL A 361 -14.42 17.93 36.40
CA VAL A 361 -13.74 19.18 36.69
C VAL A 361 -12.49 18.85 37.53
N LEU A 362 -11.31 18.98 36.93
CA LEU A 362 -10.00 18.75 37.58
C LEU A 362 -9.60 19.98 38.40
N ALA A 363 -10.22 20.13 39.56
CA ALA A 363 -10.07 21.32 40.39
C ALA A 363 -10.04 20.98 41.88
N THR A 364 -9.42 21.85 42.67
CA THR A 364 -9.46 21.79 44.14
C THR A 364 -10.55 22.67 44.74
N SER A 365 -11.09 23.62 43.96
CA SER A 365 -12.16 24.52 44.39
C SER A 365 -13.42 23.77 44.84
N THR A 366 -13.98 24.17 45.98
CA THR A 366 -15.19 23.59 46.56
C THR A 366 -16.32 24.62 46.59
N LEU A 367 -16.99 24.80 45.46
CA LEU A 367 -18.24 25.54 45.42
C LEU A 367 -19.40 24.64 45.87
N GLU A 368 -20.28 25.16 46.75
CA GLU A 368 -21.56 24.50 47.02
C GLU A 368 -22.49 24.68 45.81
N SER A 369 -22.76 23.57 45.12
CA SER A 369 -23.76 23.46 44.06
C SER A 369 -24.96 22.63 44.56
N THR A 370 -26.16 22.96 44.10
CA THR A 370 -27.38 22.22 44.42
C THR A 370 -27.58 20.98 43.53
N LYS A 371 -26.69 20.75 42.54
CA LYS A 371 -26.74 19.58 41.66
C LYS A 371 -26.40 18.31 42.46
N GLU A 372 -27.22 17.27 42.34
CA GLU A 372 -27.06 16.03 43.11
C GLU A 372 -25.84 15.23 42.66
N ILE A 373 -25.67 15.05 41.35
CA ILE A 373 -24.56 14.31 40.76
C ILE A 373 -23.52 15.32 40.28
N ARG A 374 -22.31 15.21 40.83
CA ARG A 374 -21.20 16.12 40.54
C ARG A 374 -19.89 15.34 40.39
N PHE A 375 -19.06 15.74 39.42
CA PHE A 375 -17.82 15.06 39.08
C PHE A 375 -16.60 15.97 39.26
N GLN A 376 -16.12 16.09 40.50
CA GLN A 376 -14.82 16.71 40.79
C GLN A 376 -13.75 15.64 40.83
N ALA A 377 -12.73 15.78 39.99
CA ALA A 377 -11.56 14.93 39.99
C ALA A 377 -10.39 15.66 40.65
N ASP A 378 -9.53 14.91 41.34
CA ASP A 378 -8.28 15.45 41.87
C ASP A 378 -7.37 15.87 40.71
N PRO A 379 -6.86 17.12 40.66
CA PRO A 379 -5.94 17.56 39.61
C PRO A 379 -4.71 16.66 39.43
N ALA A 380 -4.28 15.95 40.48
CA ALA A 380 -3.18 15.00 40.38
C ALA A 380 -3.50 13.81 39.45
N ARG A 381 -4.76 13.59 39.05
CA ARG A 381 -5.18 12.56 38.09
C ARG A 381 -4.92 12.93 36.63
N ILE A 382 -4.34 14.11 36.38
CA ILE A 382 -3.80 14.49 35.07
C ILE A 382 -2.75 13.48 34.56
N ASP A 383 -2.13 12.72 35.47
CA ASP A 383 -1.20 11.62 35.16
C ASP A 383 -1.85 10.51 34.32
N VAL A 384 -3.14 10.22 34.51
CA VAL A 384 -3.91 9.29 33.69
C VAL A 384 -4.03 9.79 32.26
N LEU A 385 -4.37 11.08 32.10
CA LEU A 385 -4.55 11.69 30.79
C LEU A 385 -3.23 11.73 30.02
N GLY A 386 -2.13 12.07 30.69
CA GLY A 386 -0.79 12.02 30.11
C GLY A 386 -0.32 10.61 29.77
N PHE A 387 -0.61 9.60 30.61
CA PHE A 387 -0.25 8.20 30.33
C PHE A 387 -0.97 7.65 29.09
N LEU A 388 -2.23 8.04 28.87
CA LEU A 388 -3.03 7.65 27.70
C LEU A 388 -2.80 8.55 26.48
N SER A 389 -1.78 9.42 26.52
CA SER A 389 -1.42 10.32 25.43
C SER A 389 -2.54 11.29 25.00
N PHE A 390 -3.52 11.57 25.86
CA PHE A 390 -4.54 12.58 25.57
C PHE A 390 -3.87 13.92 25.30
N SER A 391 -4.07 14.43 24.09
CA SER A 391 -3.57 15.74 23.69
C SER A 391 -4.69 16.76 23.58
N HIS A 392 -5.95 16.31 23.42
CA HIS A 392 -7.12 17.17 23.28
C HIS A 392 -8.30 16.58 24.04
N LEU A 393 -9.08 17.41 24.72
CA LEU A 393 -10.28 16.96 25.43
C LEU A 393 -11.41 17.97 25.28
N SER A 394 -12.62 17.50 25.00
CA SER A 394 -13.81 18.32 25.19
C SER A 394 -13.99 18.58 26.69
N VAL A 395 -14.20 19.84 27.06
CA VAL A 395 -14.46 20.29 28.43
C VAL A 395 -15.81 21.02 28.56
N ILE A 396 -16.66 20.88 27.54
CA ILE A 396 -18.04 21.39 27.51
C ILE A 396 -19.00 20.21 27.45
N ASN A 397 -19.76 20.04 28.52
CA ASN A 397 -20.72 18.97 28.75
C ASN A 397 -21.60 19.35 29.95
N ASN A 398 -22.59 18.51 30.28
CA ASN A 398 -23.48 18.74 31.41
C ASN A 398 -22.78 18.86 32.79
N HIS A 399 -21.53 18.41 32.91
CA HIS A 399 -20.75 18.39 34.16
C HIS A 399 -19.71 19.52 34.25
N ASN A 400 -19.50 20.29 33.19
CA ASN A 400 -18.50 21.36 33.14
C ASN A 400 -18.72 22.44 34.23
N GLY A 401 -19.98 22.67 34.61
CA GLY A 401 -20.41 23.67 35.58
C GLY A 401 -20.57 23.18 37.02
N ASP A 402 -20.25 21.92 37.33
CA ASP A 402 -20.59 21.28 38.62
C ASP A 402 -20.09 22.05 39.86
N TYR A 403 -18.95 22.71 39.73
CA TYR A 403 -18.28 23.50 40.78
C TYR A 403 -18.11 24.97 40.40
N GLY A 404 -18.88 25.44 39.41
CA GLY A 404 -18.88 26.82 38.93
C GLY A 404 -17.68 27.20 38.05
N GLN A 405 -17.75 28.40 37.50
CA GLN A 405 -16.81 28.88 36.48
C GLN A 405 -15.35 28.87 36.95
N ALA A 406 -15.07 29.26 38.20
CA ALA A 406 -13.70 29.30 38.71
C ALA A 406 -13.05 27.90 38.77
N ALA A 407 -13.81 26.86 39.10
CA ALA A 407 -13.30 25.49 39.10
C ALA A 407 -13.09 24.97 37.67
N TRP A 408 -13.96 25.35 36.73
CA TRP A 408 -13.78 25.05 35.32
C TRP A 408 -12.51 25.73 34.77
N GLU A 409 -12.29 27.00 35.08
CA GLU A 409 -11.08 27.75 34.71
C GLU A 409 -9.81 27.09 35.28
N GLU A 410 -9.83 26.69 36.56
CA GLU A 410 -8.73 25.92 37.18
C GLU A 410 -8.47 24.60 36.44
N SER A 411 -9.52 23.86 36.08
CA SER A 411 -9.42 22.60 35.32
C SER A 411 -8.79 22.82 33.94
N VAL A 412 -9.22 23.85 33.22
CA VAL A 412 -8.68 24.25 31.91
C VAL A 412 -7.21 24.65 32.01
N GLU A 413 -6.82 25.37 33.06
CA GLU A 413 -5.42 25.73 33.32
C GLU A 413 -4.56 24.50 33.62
N ASN A 414 -5.07 23.56 34.42
CA ASN A 414 -4.39 22.29 34.72
C ASN A 414 -4.15 21.45 33.46
N LEU A 415 -5.15 21.36 32.57
CA LEU A 415 -5.01 20.68 31.28
C LEU A 415 -3.93 21.33 30.40
N ARG A 416 -3.99 22.65 30.22
CA ARG A 416 -3.01 23.40 29.43
C ARG A 416 -1.60 23.27 29.99
N ALA A 417 -1.44 23.30 31.32
CA ALA A 417 -0.15 23.12 31.98
C ALA A 417 0.46 21.72 31.74
N ALA A 418 -0.39 20.71 31.51
CA ALA A 418 0.03 19.36 31.15
C ALA A 418 0.22 19.15 29.63
N GLY A 419 0.05 20.19 28.81
CA GLY A 419 0.15 20.09 27.35
C GLY A 419 -1.10 19.53 26.68
N ILE A 420 -2.23 19.47 27.38
CA ILE A 420 -3.52 19.02 26.86
C ILE A 420 -4.34 20.23 26.47
N SER A 421 -4.83 20.26 25.24
CA SER A 421 -5.66 21.33 24.69
C SER A 421 -7.15 21.11 25.06
N PRO A 422 -7.74 21.96 25.91
CA PRO A 422 -9.17 21.91 26.17
C PRO A 422 -9.95 22.49 24.99
N ILE A 423 -11.04 21.83 24.60
CA ILE A 423 -11.93 22.22 23.50
C ILE A 423 -13.32 22.53 24.07
N GLY A 424 -13.88 23.66 23.63
CA GLY A 424 -15.17 24.18 24.09
C GLY A 424 -15.05 25.12 25.28
N GLY A 425 -15.77 26.23 25.26
CA GLY A 425 -15.77 27.22 26.33
C GLY A 425 -16.88 27.00 27.36
N TYR A 426 -16.72 27.60 28.54
CA TYR A 426 -17.62 27.43 29.70
C TYR A 426 -19.10 27.67 29.39
N ARG A 427 -19.39 28.56 28.44
CA ARG A 427 -20.76 29.00 28.08
C ARG A 427 -21.27 28.43 26.77
N ASN A 428 -20.65 27.36 26.26
CA ASN A 428 -21.01 26.77 24.98
C ASN A 428 -20.89 27.76 23.81
N ASP A 429 -19.80 28.52 23.79
CA ASP A 429 -19.51 29.62 22.86
C ASP A 429 -18.82 29.17 21.55
N GLY A 430 -18.60 27.85 21.41
CA GLY A 430 -17.94 27.22 20.27
C GLY A 430 -16.58 27.82 19.92
N GLU A 431 -15.80 28.18 20.93
CA GLU A 431 -14.39 28.56 20.75
C GLU A 431 -13.66 27.49 19.93
N THR A 432 -13.14 27.90 18.77
CA THR A 432 -12.44 27.00 17.85
C THR A 432 -10.99 26.84 18.26
N VAL A 433 -10.55 25.59 18.41
CA VAL A 433 -9.14 25.25 18.56
C VAL A 433 -8.58 24.93 17.17
N PHE A 434 -7.55 25.66 16.76
CA PHE A 434 -6.82 25.38 15.52
C PHE A 434 -5.52 24.63 15.80
N LEU A 435 -5.22 23.64 14.96
CA LEU A 435 -4.02 22.81 15.05
C LEU A 435 -3.33 22.77 13.71
N GLU A 436 -2.00 22.75 13.71
CA GLU A 436 -1.19 22.57 12.51
C GLU A 436 -0.45 21.24 12.66
N ILE A 437 -0.81 20.23 11.86
CA ILE A 437 -0.19 18.90 11.90
C ILE A 437 0.19 18.51 10.47
N ASN A 438 1.46 18.15 10.27
CA ASN A 438 2.00 17.72 8.98
C ASN A 438 1.66 18.68 7.81
N GLY A 439 1.62 19.99 8.10
CA GLY A 439 1.35 21.04 7.12
C GLY A 439 -0.12 21.24 6.74
N LYS A 440 -1.06 20.55 7.43
CA LYS A 440 -2.50 20.80 7.32
C LYS A 440 -2.99 21.52 8.58
N ARG A 441 -3.96 22.39 8.40
CA ARG A 441 -4.65 23.10 9.48
C ARG A 441 -5.95 22.41 9.82
N MET A 442 -6.13 22.04 11.08
CA MET A 442 -7.36 21.46 11.60
C MET A 442 -8.12 22.47 12.44
N ALA A 443 -9.45 22.41 12.39
CA ALA A 443 -10.34 23.10 13.30
C ALA A 443 -11.09 22.09 14.17
N PHE A 444 -11.15 22.36 15.47
CA PHE A 444 -11.90 21.56 16.43
C PHE A 444 -12.85 22.45 17.23
N LEU A 445 -14.14 22.10 17.23
CA LEU A 445 -15.17 22.74 18.02
C LEU A 445 -15.87 21.69 18.90
N ALA A 446 -16.34 22.09 20.07
CA ALA A 446 -17.15 21.24 20.93
C ALA A 446 -18.37 22.01 21.46
N PHE A 447 -19.50 21.31 21.58
CA PHE A 447 -20.74 21.88 22.07
C PHE A 447 -21.46 20.94 23.04
N ASP A 448 -22.24 21.51 23.96
CA ASP A 448 -23.20 20.80 24.80
C ASP A 448 -24.63 21.24 24.48
N THR A 449 -25.54 20.29 24.33
CA THR A 449 -26.99 20.56 24.14
C THR A 449 -27.86 19.99 25.23
N THR A 450 -27.26 19.39 26.26
CA THR A 450 -28.00 18.84 27.41
C THR A 450 -28.42 19.94 28.39
N ILE A 451 -27.59 20.98 28.55
CA ILE A 451 -27.88 22.15 29.40
C ILE A 451 -28.10 23.41 28.58
N TYR A 452 -27.35 23.57 27.49
CA TYR A 452 -27.40 24.79 26.68
C TYR A 452 -28.31 24.60 25.46
N ASN A 453 -29.00 25.67 25.08
CA ASN A 453 -29.74 25.69 23.82
C ASN A 453 -28.82 26.17 22.69
N LEU A 454 -28.73 25.39 21.62
CA LEU A 454 -27.90 25.68 20.46
C LEU A 454 -28.78 25.77 19.22
N THR A 455 -28.89 26.95 18.62
CA THR A 455 -29.69 27.15 17.40
C THR A 455 -28.89 26.72 16.16
N PRO A 456 -29.50 26.08 15.16
CA PRO A 456 -28.83 25.73 13.90
C PRO A 456 -28.10 26.91 13.25
N GLU A 457 -28.67 28.13 13.28
CA GLU A 457 -28.04 29.31 12.66
C GLU A 457 -26.70 29.67 13.33
N SER A 458 -26.66 29.69 14.66
CA SER A 458 -25.44 29.95 15.43
C SER A 458 -24.40 28.85 15.21
N LEU A 459 -24.84 27.58 15.13
CA LEU A 459 -23.96 26.45 14.87
C LEU A 459 -23.33 26.54 13.48
N THR A 460 -24.15 26.80 12.45
CA THR A 460 -23.69 26.98 11.07
C THR A 460 -22.71 28.14 10.95
N GLU A 461 -22.99 29.28 11.59
CA GLU A 461 -22.08 30.44 11.56
C GLU A 461 -20.69 30.08 12.11
N GLN A 462 -20.64 29.43 13.27
CA GLN A 462 -19.37 29.10 13.93
C GLN A 462 -18.57 28.04 13.16
N ILE A 463 -19.21 26.96 12.71
CA ILE A 463 -18.54 25.89 11.96
C ILE A 463 -18.06 26.41 10.60
N SER A 464 -18.88 27.16 9.87
CA SER A 464 -18.49 27.65 8.54
C SER A 464 -17.32 28.63 8.59
N GLN A 465 -17.22 29.45 9.65
CA GLN A 465 -16.06 30.32 9.87
C GLN A 465 -14.78 29.54 10.12
N ALA A 466 -14.86 28.45 10.90
CA ALA A 466 -13.74 27.57 11.16
C ALA A 466 -13.31 26.81 9.91
N ALA A 467 -14.26 26.16 9.24
CA ALA A 467 -14.05 25.37 8.03
C ALA A 467 -13.48 26.18 6.86
N ALA A 468 -13.80 27.48 6.77
CA ALA A 468 -13.27 28.35 5.72
C ALA A 468 -11.74 28.55 5.80
N VAL A 469 -11.11 28.21 6.92
CA VAL A 469 -9.66 28.39 7.14
C VAL A 469 -8.95 27.12 7.61
N SER A 470 -9.58 25.95 7.53
CA SER A 470 -9.01 24.65 7.88
C SER A 470 -9.14 23.65 6.73
N ASP A 471 -8.23 22.68 6.68
CA ASP A 471 -8.26 21.54 5.76
C ASP A 471 -9.15 20.40 6.30
N ILE A 472 -9.26 20.28 7.63
CA ILE A 472 -10.09 19.28 8.31
C ILE A 472 -10.86 19.97 9.46
N THR A 473 -12.16 19.72 9.57
CA THR A 473 -13.00 20.27 10.64
C THR A 473 -13.68 19.16 11.42
N ILE A 474 -13.41 19.07 12.72
CA ILE A 474 -14.01 18.11 13.64
C ILE A 474 -14.93 18.85 14.62
N VAL A 475 -16.14 18.33 14.80
CA VAL A 475 -17.11 18.90 15.73
C VAL A 475 -17.53 17.84 16.74
N SER A 476 -17.36 18.11 18.02
CA SER A 476 -17.83 17.25 19.10
C SER A 476 -19.13 17.77 19.71
N PHE A 477 -20.04 16.87 20.05
CA PHE A 477 -21.27 17.20 20.76
C PHE A 477 -21.47 16.31 21.98
N HIS A 478 -21.81 16.93 23.10
CA HIS A 478 -22.36 16.27 24.27
C HIS A 478 -23.89 16.44 24.24
N TRP A 479 -24.64 15.37 23.95
CA TRP A 479 -26.04 15.49 23.52
C TRP A 479 -26.91 14.23 23.69
N GLY A 480 -28.19 14.34 23.33
CA GLY A 480 -29.08 13.18 23.25
C GLY A 480 -29.65 12.77 24.60
N ALA A 481 -30.26 11.58 24.62
CA ALA A 481 -30.87 11.02 25.82
C ALA A 481 -30.05 9.83 26.33
N GLU A 482 -29.86 9.76 27.65
CA GLU A 482 -29.15 8.66 28.29
C GLU A 482 -29.77 7.28 27.94
N TYR A 483 -28.89 6.31 27.73
CA TYR A 483 -29.21 4.89 27.52
C TYR A 483 -30.07 4.59 26.29
N GLN A 484 -30.06 5.46 25.29
CA GLN A 484 -30.73 5.23 24.01
C GLN A 484 -29.71 4.90 22.91
N HIS A 485 -29.83 3.73 22.27
CA HIS A 485 -28.94 3.33 21.16
C HIS A 485 -29.26 4.02 19.82
N PHE A 486 -30.46 4.57 19.68
CA PHE A 486 -30.86 5.30 18.48
C PHE A 486 -30.84 6.80 18.76
N PRO A 487 -30.13 7.60 17.94
CA PRO A 487 -30.09 9.04 18.11
C PRO A 487 -31.48 9.64 17.87
N ASN A 488 -31.84 10.63 18.68
CA ASN A 488 -33.11 11.33 18.56
C ASN A 488 -33.09 12.33 17.37
N THR A 489 -34.24 12.94 17.08
CA THR A 489 -34.37 13.87 15.95
C THR A 489 -33.42 15.07 16.05
N GLU A 490 -33.25 15.64 17.25
CA GLU A 490 -32.40 16.82 17.48
C GLU A 490 -30.92 16.49 17.23
N GLN A 491 -30.43 15.33 17.70
CA GLN A 491 -29.07 14.87 17.43
C GLN A 491 -28.80 14.78 15.92
N LYS A 492 -29.75 14.19 15.16
CA LYS A 492 -29.61 14.06 13.70
C LYS A 492 -29.62 15.42 13.01
N GLU A 493 -30.53 16.31 13.37
CA GLU A 493 -30.63 17.65 12.79
C GLU A 493 -29.37 18.47 13.02
N LEU A 494 -28.80 18.44 14.24
CA LEU A 494 -27.57 19.14 14.57
C LEU A 494 -26.34 18.53 13.89
N ALA A 495 -26.25 17.19 13.84
CA ALA A 495 -25.17 16.50 13.14
C ALA A 495 -25.17 16.83 11.64
N HIS A 496 -26.33 16.77 10.99
CA HIS A 496 -26.48 17.15 9.58
C HIS A 496 -26.16 18.62 9.36
N THR A 497 -26.64 19.52 10.23
CA THR A 497 -26.31 20.95 10.19
C THR A 497 -24.80 21.20 10.28
N ALA A 498 -24.10 20.45 11.12
CA ALA A 498 -22.64 20.56 11.26
C ALA A 498 -21.92 20.13 9.98
N ILE A 499 -22.29 18.99 9.40
CA ILE A 499 -21.72 18.54 8.12
C ILE A 499 -22.01 19.53 6.99
N GLU A 500 -23.24 20.03 6.89
CA GLU A 500 -23.63 21.04 5.89
C GLU A 500 -22.87 22.36 6.05
N ALA A 501 -22.48 22.71 7.28
CA ALA A 501 -21.68 23.88 7.59
C ALA A 501 -20.18 23.71 7.30
N GLY A 502 -19.73 22.49 6.97
CA GLY A 502 -18.34 22.20 6.59
C GLY A 502 -17.56 21.32 7.56
N ALA A 503 -18.22 20.65 8.52
CA ALA A 503 -17.57 19.62 9.31
C ALA A 503 -17.29 18.35 8.48
N ASP A 504 -16.10 17.78 8.64
CA ASP A 504 -15.74 16.48 8.06
C ASP A 504 -16.19 15.32 8.97
N ILE A 505 -16.02 15.51 10.28
CA ILE A 505 -16.29 14.51 11.30
C ILE A 505 -17.15 15.13 12.41
N VAL A 506 -18.16 14.39 12.84
CA VAL A 506 -18.94 14.69 14.04
C VAL A 506 -18.76 13.57 15.06
N ILE A 507 -18.40 13.90 16.30
CA ILE A 507 -18.18 12.94 17.39
C ILE A 507 -19.10 13.24 18.57
N GLY A 508 -20.02 12.33 18.84
CA GLY A 508 -20.99 12.44 19.92
C GLY A 508 -20.58 11.72 21.21
N HIS A 509 -21.06 12.26 22.31
CA HIS A 509 -20.86 11.85 23.71
C HIS A 509 -22.15 12.11 24.51
N HIS A 510 -22.24 11.61 25.76
CA HIS A 510 -23.37 11.75 26.72
C HIS A 510 -24.32 10.55 26.87
N PRO A 511 -24.81 9.85 25.82
CA PRO A 511 -25.81 8.79 26.02
C PRO A 511 -25.36 7.65 26.93
N HIS A 512 -24.09 7.60 27.32
CA HIS A 512 -23.44 6.57 28.14
C HIS A 512 -23.49 5.16 27.54
N VAL A 513 -23.99 5.03 26.31
CA VAL A 513 -24.02 3.81 25.51
C VAL A 513 -23.60 4.13 24.08
N LEU A 514 -23.19 3.12 23.33
CA LEU A 514 -22.89 3.27 21.90
C LEU A 514 -24.16 3.65 21.11
N GLN A 515 -23.99 4.56 20.16
CA GLN A 515 -25.00 4.87 19.14
C GLN A 515 -24.39 4.67 17.75
N GLY A 516 -25.25 4.52 16.74
CA GLY A 516 -24.85 4.21 15.37
C GLY A 516 -23.93 5.24 14.71
N ILE A 517 -23.35 4.83 13.59
CA ILE A 517 -22.52 5.63 12.70
C ILE A 517 -23.33 5.96 11.43
N GLU A 518 -23.24 7.19 10.95
CA GLU A 518 -23.89 7.63 9.71
C GLU A 518 -22.88 8.30 8.78
N LYS A 519 -22.88 7.89 7.51
CA LYS A 519 -22.25 8.67 6.43
C LYS A 519 -23.29 9.63 5.87
N TYR A 520 -23.07 10.92 6.05
CA TYR A 520 -23.96 11.96 5.55
C TYR A 520 -23.19 12.89 4.61
N GLN A 521 -23.60 12.93 3.34
CA GLN A 521 -22.85 13.61 2.28
C GLN A 521 -21.37 13.14 2.25
N ASN A 522 -20.41 14.06 2.44
CA ASN A 522 -18.99 13.76 2.45
C ASN A 522 -18.41 13.62 3.89
N GLY A 523 -19.27 13.65 4.90
CA GLY A 523 -18.88 13.60 6.30
C GLY A 523 -19.30 12.32 7.02
N LEU A 524 -18.65 12.06 8.16
CA LEU A 524 -18.92 10.91 9.00
C LEU A 524 -19.38 11.34 10.39
N ILE A 525 -20.45 10.73 10.88
CA ILE A 525 -21.09 11.07 12.15
C ILE A 525 -21.04 9.85 13.06
N PHE A 526 -20.42 10.01 14.23
CA PHE A 526 -20.51 9.09 15.35
C PHE A 526 -21.49 9.68 16.36
N TYR A 527 -22.65 9.07 16.56
CA TYR A 527 -23.65 9.66 17.45
C TYR A 527 -23.31 9.50 18.94
N SER A 528 -22.58 8.44 19.31
CA SER A 528 -22.03 8.24 20.65
C SER A 528 -20.94 7.17 20.63
N LEU A 529 -19.78 7.47 21.23
CA LEU A 529 -18.69 6.50 21.45
C LEU A 529 -18.81 5.74 22.78
N GLY A 530 -19.88 5.97 23.54
CA GLY A 530 -20.12 5.36 24.86
C GLY A 530 -19.21 5.92 25.94
N ASN A 531 -19.09 5.20 27.05
CA ASN A 531 -18.14 5.53 28.12
C ASN A 531 -16.77 4.93 27.82
N PHE A 532 -15.68 5.62 28.14
CA PHE A 532 -14.32 5.07 28.08
C PHE A 532 -13.73 4.81 29.47
N ILE A 533 -13.89 5.75 30.41
CA ILE A 533 -13.48 5.61 31.81
C ILE A 533 -14.67 6.05 32.69
N PHE A 534 -15.33 5.12 33.37
CA PHE A 534 -16.54 5.42 34.14
C PHE A 534 -16.82 4.42 35.27
N ASP A 535 -17.67 4.80 36.23
CA ASP A 535 -18.07 3.96 37.37
C ASP A 535 -19.50 3.39 37.29
N GLN A 536 -20.08 3.32 36.09
CA GLN A 536 -21.34 2.65 35.81
C GLN A 536 -21.15 1.12 35.70
N PHE A 537 -22.22 0.35 35.89
CA PHE A 537 -22.17 -1.12 35.97
C PHE A 537 -23.10 -1.84 35.00
N GLY A 538 -23.83 -1.09 34.16
CA GLY A 538 -24.73 -1.72 33.19
C GLY A 538 -23.95 -2.32 32.02
N GLU A 539 -24.55 -3.32 31.38
CA GLU A 539 -23.87 -4.13 30.35
C GLU A 539 -23.57 -3.30 29.10
N ASP A 540 -24.53 -2.50 28.66
CA ASP A 540 -24.41 -1.67 27.46
C ASP A 540 -23.56 -0.42 27.75
N GLU A 541 -23.57 0.06 29.00
CA GLU A 541 -22.79 1.21 29.48
C GLU A 541 -21.30 0.91 29.63
N ASN A 542 -20.96 -0.38 29.70
CA ASN A 542 -19.59 -0.88 29.70
C ASN A 542 -19.10 -1.20 28.28
N GLU A 543 -19.92 -1.09 27.23
CA GLU A 543 -19.46 -1.10 25.83
C GLU A 543 -18.87 0.28 25.47
N SER A 544 -17.66 0.26 24.93
CA SER A 544 -16.91 1.44 24.51
C SER A 544 -16.40 1.25 23.09
N LEU A 545 -16.13 2.36 22.40
CA LEU A 545 -15.48 2.34 21.11
C LEU A 545 -14.28 3.27 21.09
N ILE A 546 -13.12 2.74 20.71
CA ILE A 546 -11.97 3.53 20.28
C ILE A 546 -12.07 3.64 18.76
N VAL A 547 -11.94 4.86 18.25
CA VAL A 547 -12.05 5.19 16.84
C VAL A 547 -10.71 5.74 16.37
N HIS A 548 -10.06 5.05 15.45
CA HIS A 548 -8.87 5.58 14.77
C HIS A 548 -9.27 6.14 13.41
N LEU A 549 -9.14 7.45 13.25
CA LEU A 549 -9.34 8.17 11.99
C LEU A 549 -7.97 8.42 11.37
N GLU A 550 -7.79 7.97 10.14
CA GLU A 550 -6.57 8.17 9.38
C GLU A 550 -6.87 9.01 8.13
N PHE A 551 -6.13 10.10 7.98
CA PHE A 551 -6.21 11.00 6.84
C PHE A 551 -4.87 10.99 6.12
N ASN A 552 -4.86 10.66 4.84
CA ASN A 552 -3.72 10.91 3.96
C ASN A 552 -4.14 11.77 2.74
N GLU A 553 -3.23 12.05 1.82
CA GLU A 553 -3.51 12.94 0.66
C GLU A 553 -4.62 12.42 -0.29
N VAL A 554 -5.00 11.14 -0.20
CA VAL A 554 -5.86 10.47 -1.19
C VAL A 554 -7.02 9.69 -0.57
N ARG A 555 -6.98 9.39 0.72
CA ARG A 555 -7.88 8.49 1.43
C ARG A 555 -8.17 8.99 2.84
N LYS A 556 -9.42 8.81 3.24
CA LYS A 556 -9.85 8.84 4.64
C LYS A 556 -10.24 7.41 5.04
N SER A 557 -9.67 6.91 6.12
CA SER A 557 -10.00 5.60 6.67
C SER A 557 -10.29 5.67 8.15
N LEU A 558 -11.08 4.70 8.59
CA LEU A 558 -11.53 4.53 9.96
C LEU A 558 -11.26 3.09 10.35
N GLU A 559 -10.69 2.91 11.53
CA GLU A 559 -10.64 1.64 12.24
C GLU A 559 -11.47 1.75 13.54
N LEU A 560 -12.28 0.73 13.77
CA LEU A 560 -13.16 0.60 14.92
C LEU A 560 -12.60 -0.47 15.85
N VAL A 561 -12.21 -0.06 17.05
CA VAL A 561 -11.67 -0.95 18.08
C VAL A 561 -12.64 -0.97 19.27
N PRO A 562 -13.54 -1.98 19.34
CA PRO A 562 -14.39 -2.15 20.50
C PRO A 562 -13.58 -2.35 21.78
N ALA A 563 -14.04 -1.74 22.86
CA ALA A 563 -13.46 -1.84 24.17
C ALA A 563 -14.55 -2.12 25.22
N ARG A 564 -14.12 -2.59 26.39
CA ARG A 564 -14.98 -2.89 27.53
C ARG A 564 -14.45 -2.21 28.78
N ILE A 565 -15.33 -1.63 29.57
CA ILE A 565 -14.98 -1.13 30.90
C ILE A 565 -15.07 -2.29 31.90
N GLU A 566 -13.95 -2.59 32.56
CA GLU A 566 -13.86 -3.59 33.61
C GLU A 566 -13.18 -3.00 34.85
N GLY A 567 -13.87 -3.04 35.99
CA GLY A 567 -13.33 -2.44 37.21
C GLY A 567 -13.01 -0.95 37.09
N TYR A 568 -13.82 -0.24 36.29
CA TYR A 568 -13.76 1.19 35.96
C TYR A 568 -12.72 1.61 34.92
N PHE A 569 -11.96 0.66 34.38
CA PHE A 569 -10.91 0.94 33.41
C PHE A 569 -11.16 0.21 32.08
N PRO A 570 -10.82 0.82 30.94
CA PRO A 570 -11.03 0.21 29.65
C PRO A 570 -9.99 -0.89 29.36
N ARG A 571 -10.43 -1.91 28.64
CA ARG A 571 -9.60 -2.90 27.95
C ARG A 571 -10.13 -3.09 26.53
N VAL A 572 -9.26 -3.43 25.59
CA VAL A 572 -9.71 -3.89 24.26
C VAL A 572 -10.64 -5.11 24.43
N ALA A 573 -11.70 -5.14 23.63
CA ALA A 573 -12.65 -6.23 23.62
C ALA A 573 -11.97 -7.52 23.13
N THR A 574 -12.39 -8.66 23.66
CA THR A 574 -12.04 -9.98 23.08
C THR A 574 -12.68 -10.14 21.71
N GLU A 575 -12.21 -11.10 20.89
CA GLU A 575 -12.77 -11.31 19.55
C GLU A 575 -14.29 -11.58 19.56
N GLU A 576 -14.78 -12.33 20.55
CA GLU A 576 -16.22 -12.59 20.70
C GLU A 576 -17.00 -11.31 21.04
N GLU A 577 -16.48 -10.50 21.97
CA GLU A 577 -17.08 -9.20 22.32
C GLU A 577 -17.03 -8.25 21.11
N ARG A 578 -15.92 -8.21 20.37
CA ARG A 578 -15.73 -7.40 19.16
C ARG A 578 -16.82 -7.70 18.13
N GLU A 579 -17.02 -8.97 17.78
CA GLU A 579 -18.04 -9.38 16.80
C GLU A 579 -19.46 -9.01 17.25
N VAL A 580 -19.77 -9.15 18.55
CA VAL A 580 -21.07 -8.77 19.11
C VAL A 580 -21.27 -7.26 19.04
N THR A 581 -20.31 -6.47 19.52
CA THR A 581 -20.39 -5.01 19.56
C THR A 581 -20.47 -4.42 18.16
N LEU A 582 -19.62 -4.85 17.21
CA LEU A 582 -19.66 -4.37 15.83
C LEU A 582 -20.95 -4.81 15.10
N GLY A 583 -21.44 -6.02 15.36
CA GLY A 583 -22.71 -6.49 14.81
C GLY A 583 -23.91 -5.67 15.29
N ARG A 584 -23.95 -5.29 16.57
CA ARG A 584 -24.97 -4.38 17.13
C ARG A 584 -24.84 -2.99 16.56
N LEU A 585 -23.61 -2.45 16.54
CA LEU A 585 -23.31 -1.12 16.03
C LEU A 585 -23.76 -0.97 14.58
N ALA A 586 -23.47 -1.96 13.72
CA ALA A 586 -23.98 -2.01 12.35
C ALA A 586 -25.52 -1.92 12.32
N GLY A 587 -26.21 -2.67 13.19
CA GLY A 587 -27.68 -2.61 13.31
C GLY A 587 -28.27 -1.26 13.73
N TRP A 588 -27.49 -0.39 14.36
CA TRP A 588 -27.88 0.97 14.74
C TRP A 588 -27.42 2.04 13.75
N SER A 589 -26.55 1.67 12.80
CA SER A 589 -25.87 2.56 11.86
C SER A 589 -26.62 2.66 10.52
N ASP A 590 -26.14 3.52 9.64
CA ASP A 590 -26.61 3.55 8.25
C ASP A 590 -26.34 2.20 7.56
N PHE A 591 -27.34 1.70 6.85
CA PHE A 591 -27.31 0.40 6.19
C PHE A 591 -26.16 0.28 5.18
N SER A 592 -25.75 1.41 4.57
CA SER A 592 -24.66 1.45 3.61
C SER A 592 -23.29 1.05 4.20
N LEU A 593 -23.11 1.23 5.52
CA LEU A 593 -21.85 0.96 6.23
C LEU A 593 -21.81 -0.42 6.90
N ASN A 594 -22.86 -1.23 6.77
CA ASN A 594 -23.02 -2.44 7.58
C ASN A 594 -21.86 -3.44 7.49
N GLU A 595 -21.38 -3.74 6.27
CA GLU A 595 -20.31 -4.73 6.09
C GLU A 595 -18.94 -4.16 6.52
N GLU A 596 -18.73 -2.87 6.28
CA GLU A 596 -17.53 -2.14 6.68
C GLU A 596 -17.42 -2.08 8.22
N ILE A 597 -18.50 -1.69 8.91
CA ILE A 597 -18.55 -1.66 10.38
C ILE A 597 -18.28 -3.05 10.98
N LYS A 598 -18.89 -4.11 10.45
CA LYS A 598 -18.64 -5.49 10.94
C LYS A 598 -17.19 -5.92 10.72
N SER A 599 -16.56 -5.46 9.64
CA SER A 599 -15.13 -5.71 9.40
C SER A 599 -14.22 -4.94 10.36
N GLY A 600 -14.75 -3.90 11.00
CA GLY A 600 -13.99 -2.98 11.86
C GLY A 600 -13.23 -1.92 11.08
N SER A 601 -13.39 -1.84 9.75
CA SER A 601 -12.73 -0.84 8.92
C SER A 601 -13.72 -0.20 7.94
N VAL A 602 -13.72 1.13 7.88
CA VAL A 602 -14.58 1.93 6.98
C VAL A 602 -13.68 2.85 6.16
N THR A 603 -13.97 2.98 4.86
CA THR A 603 -13.28 3.92 3.95
C THR A 603 -14.29 4.80 3.28
N TRP A 604 -14.09 6.13 3.21
CA TRP A 604 -15.17 7.02 2.76
C TRP A 604 -14.77 8.20 1.90
#